data_AF-I3W046-F1
#
_entry.id   AF-I3W046-F1
#
_cell.length_a   1.000
_cell.length_b   1.000
_cell.length_c   1.000
_cell.angle_alpha   90.00
_cell.angle_beta   90.00
_cell.angle_gamma   90.00
#
_symmetry.space_group_name_H-M   'P 1'
#
loop_
_entity.id
_entity.type
_entity.pdbx_description
1 polymer ?
#
loop_
_entity_poly.entity_id
_entity_poly.type
_entity_poly.pdbx_seq_one_letter_code
_entity_poly.pdbx_strand_id
1 'polypeptide(L)'
;MCALDRRERPRNSQSVNKYILSVQDIYRNSPVPVCVRNQNRKILYANGAFIELFSKEDQPLSGESYIRYQVEVYLSSLELECQSLGHGSAFCRRFNFHGEIYQIRMENISFDSNESVVLWQINLFPDYPFFCKMIV
;
A
#
# COMPACT_ATOMS: atom_id res chain seq x y z
N MET A 1 31.06 20.73 -11.79
CA MET A 1 30.91 20.03 -10.49
C MET A 1 29.48 19.52 -10.42
N CYS A 2 29.27 18.20 -10.54
CA CYS A 2 27.94 17.61 -10.44
C CYS A 2 27.54 17.51 -8.97
N ALA A 3 26.32 17.94 -8.64
CA ALA A 3 25.76 17.86 -7.30
C ALA A 3 25.60 16.38 -6.90
N LEU A 4 26.25 15.99 -5.80
CA LEU A 4 26.04 14.71 -5.16
C LEU A 4 24.64 14.70 -4.53
N ASP A 5 23.70 13.97 -5.12
CA ASP A 5 22.44 13.66 -4.46
C ASP A 5 22.70 12.63 -3.35
N ARG A 6 23.07 13.13 -2.17
CA ARG A 6 23.51 12.31 -1.03
C ARG A 6 22.45 12.25 0.06
N ARG A 7 21.26 11.78 -0.32
CA ARG A 7 20.31 11.16 0.61
C ARG A 7 19.99 9.75 0.16
N GLU A 8 21.01 8.94 -0.09
CA GLU A 8 20.85 7.50 0.05
C GLU A 8 20.42 7.24 1.50
N ARG A 9 19.12 7.01 1.70
CA ARG A 9 18.65 6.50 2.98
C ARG A 9 19.41 5.20 3.21
N PRO A 10 20.04 5.02 4.37
CA PRO A 10 20.80 3.80 4.64
C PRO A 10 19.86 2.62 4.43
N ARG A 11 20.29 1.65 3.60
CA ARG A 11 19.57 0.40 3.41
C ARG A 11 19.32 -0.22 4.79
N ASN A 12 18.15 -0.83 4.94
CA ASN A 12 17.77 -1.37 6.23
C ASN A 12 18.63 -2.61 6.50
N SER A 13 19.52 -2.53 7.51
CA SER A 13 20.38 -3.65 7.94
C SER A 13 19.61 -4.72 8.71
N GLN A 14 18.32 -4.49 8.98
CA GLN A 14 17.41 -5.48 9.52
C GLN A 14 17.08 -6.54 8.46
N SER A 15 16.80 -7.77 8.89
CA SER A 15 16.25 -8.77 7.97
C SER A 15 14.78 -8.49 7.67
N VAL A 16 14.28 -8.99 6.53
CA VAL A 16 12.85 -8.96 6.16
C VAL A 16 11.96 -9.44 7.31
N ASN A 17 12.36 -10.49 8.03
CA ASN A 17 11.59 -11.03 9.16
C ASN A 17 11.47 -10.03 10.33
N LYS A 18 12.54 -9.32 10.68
CA LYS A 18 12.48 -8.30 11.76
C LYS A 18 11.58 -7.13 11.37
N TYR A 19 11.63 -6.74 10.10
CA TYR A 19 10.74 -5.72 9.57
C TYR A 19 9.27 -6.16 9.65
N ILE A 20 8.95 -7.38 9.21
CA ILE A 20 7.60 -7.94 9.30
C ILE A 20 7.11 -7.99 10.75
N LEU A 21 7.93 -8.45 11.69
CA LEU A 21 7.57 -8.46 13.12
C LEU A 21 7.25 -7.06 13.63
N SER A 22 8.05 -6.06 13.24
CA SER A 22 7.81 -4.66 13.63
C SER A 22 6.50 -4.12 13.05
N VAL A 23 6.20 -4.41 11.78
CA VAL A 23 4.92 -4.04 11.16
C VAL A 23 3.76 -4.73 11.86
N GLN A 24 3.93 -6.01 12.20
CA GLN A 24 2.94 -6.79 12.92
C GLN A 24 2.65 -6.20 14.31
N ASP A 25 3.68 -5.85 15.08
CA ASP A 25 3.52 -5.29 16.43
C ASP A 25 2.73 -3.97 16.41
N ILE A 26 2.85 -3.18 15.33
CA ILE A 26 2.12 -1.92 15.15
C ILE A 26 0.69 -2.15 14.66
N TYR A 27 0.50 -3.03 13.64
CA TYR A 27 -0.74 -3.09 12.88
C TYR A 27 -1.63 -4.30 13.15
N ARG A 28 -1.20 -5.26 13.97
CA ARG A 28 -1.94 -6.52 14.23
C ARG A 28 -3.40 -6.29 14.63
N ASN A 29 -3.65 -5.33 15.52
CA ASN A 29 -4.99 -4.98 16.01
C ASN A 29 -5.47 -3.62 15.48
N SER A 30 -4.76 -3.06 14.50
CA SER A 30 -5.10 -1.75 13.94
C SER A 30 -6.29 -1.87 12.98
N PRO A 31 -7.21 -0.90 12.97
CA PRO A 31 -8.30 -0.84 12.00
C PRO A 31 -7.81 -0.44 10.59
N VAL A 32 -6.55 -0.02 10.45
CA VAL A 32 -5.96 0.34 9.16
C VAL A 32 -5.60 -0.93 8.38
N PRO A 33 -6.18 -1.19 7.19
CA PRO A 33 -5.80 -2.34 6.37
C PRO A 33 -4.33 -2.22 5.91
N VAL A 34 -3.50 -3.19 6.31
CA VAL A 34 -2.07 -3.22 6.01
C VAL A 34 -1.63 -4.60 5.53
N CYS A 35 -0.77 -4.62 4.51
CA CYS A 35 -0.03 -5.83 4.12
C CYS A 35 1.41 -5.52 3.71
N VAL A 36 2.25 -6.55 3.71
CA VAL A 36 3.63 -6.53 3.23
C VAL A 36 3.77 -7.60 2.16
N ARG A 37 4.24 -7.22 0.99
CA ARG A 37 4.43 -8.12 -0.17
C ARG A 37 5.88 -8.16 -0.60
N ASN A 38 6.35 -9.29 -1.09
CA ASN A 38 7.68 -9.42 -1.69
C ASN A 38 7.67 -9.09 -3.19
N GLN A 39 8.86 -9.12 -3.81
CA GLN A 39 9.04 -8.91 -5.26
C GLN A 39 8.21 -9.87 -6.14
N ASN A 40 7.88 -11.06 -5.62
CA ASN A 40 7.06 -12.07 -6.32
C ASN A 40 5.55 -11.87 -6.10
N ARG A 41 5.13 -10.69 -5.60
CA ARG A 41 3.74 -10.36 -5.25
C ARG A 41 3.13 -11.27 -4.19
N LYS A 42 3.93 -12.05 -3.45
CA LYS A 42 3.44 -12.89 -2.36
C LYS A 42 3.26 -12.03 -1.11
N ILE A 43 2.09 -12.14 -0.49
CA ILE A 43 1.83 -11.54 0.82
C ILE A 43 2.66 -12.29 1.86
N LEU A 44 3.59 -11.57 2.51
CA LEU A 44 4.38 -12.07 3.63
C LEU A 44 3.68 -11.81 4.97
N TYR A 45 2.90 -10.73 5.04
CA TYR A 45 2.10 -10.36 6.21
C TYR A 45 0.87 -9.57 5.77
N ALA A 46 -0.26 -9.79 6.45
CA ALA A 46 -1.45 -8.95 6.36
C ALA A 46 -2.16 -8.95 7.72
N ASN A 47 -2.76 -7.82 8.10
CA ASN A 47 -3.58 -7.76 9.32
C ASN A 47 -5.05 -8.12 9.04
N GLY A 48 -5.84 -8.25 10.12
CA GLY A 48 -7.26 -8.59 10.02
C GLY A 48 -8.06 -7.64 9.13
N ALA A 49 -7.86 -6.33 9.30
CA ALA A 49 -8.54 -5.30 8.50
C ALA A 49 -8.25 -5.41 7.00
N PHE A 50 -7.03 -5.82 6.60
CA PHE A 50 -6.70 -6.10 5.19
C PHE A 50 -7.45 -7.31 4.66
N ILE A 51 -7.50 -8.39 5.43
CA ILE A 51 -8.22 -9.60 5.05
C ILE A 51 -9.71 -9.31 4.89
N GLU A 52 -10.31 -8.60 5.84
CA GLU A 52 -11.73 -8.20 5.81
C GLU A 52 -12.07 -7.28 4.64
N LEU A 53 -11.17 -6.35 4.29
CA LEU A 53 -11.38 -5.46 3.15
C LEU A 53 -11.49 -6.26 1.86
N PHE A 54 -10.54 -7.15 1.57
CA PHE A 54 -10.50 -7.91 0.32
C PHE A 54 -11.29 -9.22 0.33
N SER A 55 -11.92 -9.59 1.45
CA SER A 55 -12.85 -10.73 1.53
C SER A 55 -14.24 -10.41 0.99
N LYS A 56 -14.53 -9.14 0.65
CA LYS A 56 -15.80 -8.75 0.02
C LYS A 56 -15.99 -9.50 -1.30
N GLU A 57 -17.13 -10.19 -1.44
CA GLU A 57 -17.47 -10.93 -2.65
C GLU A 57 -17.65 -9.99 -3.84
N ASP A 58 -17.30 -10.48 -5.03
CA ASP A 58 -17.47 -9.73 -6.26
C ASP A 58 -18.96 -9.55 -6.58
N GLN A 59 -19.36 -8.35 -6.94
CA GLN A 59 -20.73 -8.04 -7.36
C GLN A 59 -20.72 -7.49 -8.78
N PRO A 60 -20.55 -8.35 -9.80
CA PRO A 60 -20.32 -7.90 -11.18
C PRO A 60 -21.47 -7.08 -11.77
N LEU A 61 -22.69 -7.22 -11.23
CA LEU A 61 -23.87 -6.45 -11.64
C LEU A 61 -23.91 -5.02 -11.04
N SER A 62 -23.09 -4.72 -10.03
CA SER A 62 -23.04 -3.42 -9.34
C SER A 62 -22.03 -2.44 -9.96
N GLY A 63 -21.29 -2.86 -10.98
CA GLY A 63 -20.32 -2.04 -11.73
C GLY A 63 -18.87 -2.50 -11.60
N GLU A 64 -17.97 -1.89 -12.38
CA GLU A 64 -16.57 -2.31 -12.50
C GLU A 64 -15.77 -2.27 -11.19
N SER A 65 -16.10 -1.33 -10.28
CA SER A 65 -15.44 -1.21 -8.97
C SER A 65 -15.76 -2.35 -7.98
N TYR A 66 -16.74 -3.20 -8.31
CA TYR A 66 -17.14 -4.36 -7.50
C TYR A 66 -16.49 -5.66 -7.98
N ILE A 67 -15.50 -5.58 -8.87
CA ILE A 67 -14.72 -6.71 -9.38
C ILE A 67 -13.28 -6.58 -8.86
N ARG A 68 -12.88 -7.47 -7.96
CA ARG A 68 -11.53 -7.50 -7.36
C ARG A 68 -10.42 -7.54 -8.40
N TYR A 69 -10.61 -8.28 -9.49
CA TYR A 69 -9.58 -8.46 -10.52
C TYR A 69 -9.06 -7.14 -11.09
N GLN A 70 -9.94 -6.16 -11.38
CA GLN A 70 -9.50 -4.89 -11.95
C GLN A 70 -8.65 -4.08 -10.96
N VAL A 71 -9.08 -4.06 -9.70
CA VAL A 71 -8.35 -3.39 -8.61
C VAL A 71 -7.01 -4.10 -8.37
N GLU A 72 -6.97 -5.43 -8.37
CA GLU A 72 -5.73 -6.20 -8.21
C GLU A 72 -4.72 -5.90 -9.31
N VAL A 73 -5.14 -5.80 -10.58
CA VAL A 73 -4.27 -5.44 -11.71
C VAL A 73 -3.74 -4.01 -11.54
N TYR A 74 -4.59 -3.06 -11.16
CA TYR A 74 -4.20 -1.68 -10.92
C TYR A 74 -3.17 -1.58 -9.78
N LEU A 75 -3.47 -2.17 -8.62
CA LEU A 75 -2.58 -2.14 -7.46
C LEU A 75 -1.26 -2.90 -7.73
N SER A 76 -1.29 -3.99 -8.50
CA SER A 76 -0.06 -4.69 -8.91
C SER A 76 0.82 -3.84 -9.83
N SER A 77 0.22 -3.00 -10.68
CA SER A 77 0.96 -2.06 -11.53
C SER A 77 1.63 -0.96 -10.69
N LEU A 78 0.92 -0.44 -9.68
CA LEU A 78 1.48 0.51 -8.72
C LEU A 78 2.62 -0.11 -7.90
N GLU A 79 2.47 -1.36 -7.48
CA GLU A 79 3.54 -2.06 -6.75
C GLU A 79 4.83 -2.15 -7.58
N LEU A 80 4.71 -2.44 -8.88
CA LEU A 80 5.85 -2.48 -9.80
C LEU A 80 6.51 -1.10 -9.96
N GLU A 81 5.72 -0.03 -10.05
CA GLU A 81 6.22 1.35 -10.04
C GLU A 81 6.95 1.66 -8.74
N CYS A 82 6.42 1.25 -7.59
CA CYS A 82 7.07 1.44 -6.28
C CYS A 82 8.41 0.69 -6.20
N GLN A 83 8.46 -0.53 -6.74
CA GLN A 83 9.68 -1.32 -6.80
C GLN A 83 10.75 -0.66 -7.69
N SER A 84 10.36 -0.10 -8.84
CA SER A 84 11.30 0.53 -9.78
C SER A 84 11.85 1.87 -9.29
N LEU A 85 11.11 2.61 -8.46
CA LEU A 85 11.57 3.86 -7.84
C LEU A 85 12.69 3.68 -6.80
N GLY A 86 12.94 2.44 -6.35
CA GLY A 86 14.05 2.11 -5.46
C GLY A 86 13.79 2.33 -3.97
N HIS A 87 14.83 2.11 -3.15
CA HIS A 87 14.74 2.06 -1.69
C HIS A 87 14.20 3.35 -1.07
N GLY A 88 13.23 3.23 -0.17
CA GLY A 88 12.64 4.34 0.57
C GLY A 88 11.70 5.21 -0.25
N SER A 89 11.44 4.84 -1.51
CA SER A 89 10.39 5.46 -2.32
C SER A 89 9.03 5.14 -1.70
N ALA A 90 8.16 6.15 -1.69
CA ALA A 90 6.79 5.99 -1.24
C ALA A 90 5.89 6.96 -1.98
N PHE A 91 4.68 6.53 -2.29
CA PHE A 91 3.66 7.39 -2.88
C PHE A 91 2.27 6.99 -2.43
N CYS A 92 1.31 7.90 -2.63
CA CYS A 92 -0.10 7.66 -2.42
C CYS A 92 -0.86 7.69 -3.75
N ARG A 93 -1.81 6.77 -3.92
CA ARG A 93 -2.75 6.72 -5.05
C ARG A 93 -4.15 6.43 -4.55
N ARG A 94 -5.15 6.77 -5.36
CA ARG A 94 -6.56 6.50 -5.08
C ARG A 94 -7.03 5.31 -5.92
N PHE A 95 -7.94 4.52 -5.39
CA PHE A 95 -8.63 3.46 -6.12
C PHE A 95 -10.06 3.31 -5.62
N ASN A 96 -10.95 2.83 -6.49
CA ASN A 96 -12.33 2.56 -6.13
C ASN A 96 -12.51 1.06 -5.86
N PHE A 97 -13.23 0.72 -4.79
CA PHE A 97 -13.53 -0.67 -4.47
C PHE A 97 -14.87 -0.78 -3.76
N HIS A 98 -15.80 -1.57 -4.31
CA HIS A 98 -17.18 -1.71 -3.83
C HIS A 98 -17.91 -0.38 -3.61
N GLY A 99 -17.80 0.55 -4.57
CA GLY A 99 -18.48 1.85 -4.51
C GLY A 99 -17.82 2.91 -3.62
N GLU A 100 -16.80 2.54 -2.85
CA GLU A 100 -16.06 3.44 -1.97
C GLU A 100 -14.73 3.86 -2.59
N ILE A 101 -14.28 5.08 -2.29
CA ILE A 101 -12.97 5.57 -2.70
C ILE A 101 -11.98 5.31 -1.57
N TYR A 102 -10.88 4.64 -1.89
CA TYR A 102 -9.78 4.40 -0.97
C TYR A 102 -8.53 5.12 -1.45
N GLN A 103 -7.64 5.41 -0.50
CA GLN A 103 -6.26 5.78 -0.76
C GLN A 103 -5.36 4.63 -0.31
N ILE A 104 -4.37 4.32 -1.13
CA ILE A 104 -3.28 3.40 -0.80
C ILE A 104 -1.97 4.17 -0.77
N ARG A 105 -1.22 4.00 0.31
CA ARG A 105 0.20 4.35 0.40
C ARG A 105 1.02 3.09 0.18
N MET A 106 1.90 3.13 -0.82
CA MET A 106 2.90 2.09 -1.06
C MET A 106 4.28 2.63 -0.71
N GLU A 107 5.08 1.84 -0.02
CA GLU A 107 6.47 2.15 0.31
C GLU A 107 7.37 0.98 -0.01
N ASN A 108 8.49 1.22 -0.69
CA ASN A 108 9.50 0.23 -1.02
C ASN A 108 10.59 0.20 0.04
N ILE A 109 10.74 -0.95 0.68
CA ILE A 109 11.77 -1.21 1.68
C ILE A 109 12.72 -2.25 1.09
N SER A 110 13.90 -1.78 0.68
CA SER A 110 14.99 -2.65 0.25
C SER A 110 15.97 -2.92 1.39
N PHE A 111 16.51 -4.13 1.43
CA PHE A 111 17.45 -4.63 2.43
C PHE A 111 18.83 -4.84 1.82
N ASP A 112 19.85 -5.01 2.67
CA ASP A 112 21.24 -5.24 2.24
C ASP A 112 21.41 -6.54 1.43
N SER A 113 20.50 -7.51 1.61
CA SER A 113 20.46 -8.79 0.88
C SER A 113 20.01 -8.67 -0.58
N ASN A 114 19.78 -7.46 -1.11
CA ASN A 114 19.08 -7.18 -2.37
C ASN A 114 17.61 -7.66 -2.40
N GLU A 115 17.07 -8.12 -1.26
CA GLU A 115 15.65 -8.35 -1.12
C GLU A 115 14.92 -7.02 -0.96
N SER A 116 13.69 -6.95 -1.45
CA SER A 116 12.80 -5.82 -1.18
C SER A 116 11.39 -6.29 -0.90
N VAL A 117 10.70 -5.50 -0.08
CA VAL A 117 9.28 -5.65 0.20
C VAL A 117 8.58 -4.32 -0.04
N VAL A 118 7.29 -4.41 -0.34
CA VAL A 118 6.42 -3.24 -0.45
C VAL A 118 5.42 -3.29 0.69
N LEU A 119 5.40 -2.23 1.50
CA LEU A 119 4.39 -2.01 2.52
C LEU A 119 3.19 -1.31 1.88
N TRP A 120 2.01 -1.89 2.06
CA TRP A 120 0.74 -1.30 1.63
C TRP A 120 -0.01 -0.84 2.88
N GLN A 121 -0.47 0.41 2.87
CA GLN A 121 -1.36 0.96 3.88
C GLN A 121 -2.56 1.56 3.17
N ILE A 122 -3.75 1.09 3.50
CA ILE A 122 -4.99 1.56 2.87
C ILE A 122 -5.79 2.35 3.88
N ASN A 123 -6.45 3.39 3.43
CA ASN A 123 -7.42 4.14 4.21
C ASN A 123 -8.59 4.52 3.31
N LEU A 124 -9.79 4.66 3.88
CA LEU A 124 -10.88 5.33 3.19
C LEU A 124 -10.42 6.73 2.79
N PHE A 125 -10.70 7.12 1.55
CA PHE A 125 -10.44 8.48 1.12
C PHE A 125 -11.42 9.37 1.89
N PRO A 126 -10.95 10.39 2.62
CA PRO A 126 -11.86 11.23 3.37
C PRO A 126 -12.78 11.94 2.37
N ASP A 127 -14.06 11.57 2.39
CA ASP A 127 -15.12 12.39 1.83
C ASP A 127 -15.09 13.71 2.59
N TYR A 128 -14.52 14.72 1.95
CA TYR A 128 -14.54 16.08 2.45
C TYR A 128 -15.84 16.73 2.01
N PRO A 129 -16.86 16.95 2.88
CA PRO A 129 -17.88 17.97 2.65
C PRO A 129 -17.35 19.41 2.88
N PHE A 130 -16.03 19.64 2.99
CA PHE A 130 -15.47 20.90 3.48
C PHE A 130 -15.46 22.09 2.50
N PHE A 131 -15.97 21.97 1.27
CA PHE A 131 -16.02 23.10 0.33
C PHE A 131 -17.42 23.58 -0.07
N CYS A 132 -18.50 23.06 0.51
CA CYS A 132 -19.88 23.50 0.19
C CYS A 132 -20.62 24.26 1.31
N LYS A 133 -19.95 24.74 2.36
CA LYS A 133 -20.59 25.51 3.46
C LYS A 133 -19.93 26.84 3.85
N MET A 134 -19.19 27.49 2.95
CA MET A 134 -18.76 28.88 3.15
C MET A 134 -18.87 29.71 1.87
N ILE A 135 -20.07 29.78 1.28
CA ILE A 135 -20.55 30.98 0.56
C ILE A 135 -22.07 31.00 0.74
N VAL A 136 -22.56 31.64 1.81
CA VAL A 136 -23.87 32.33 1.84
C VAL A 136 -23.64 33.62 2.59
#